data_AF-A0A1H1GJ81-F1
#
_entry.id   AF-A0A1H1GJ81-F1
#
_cell.length_a   1.000
_cell.length_b   1.000
_cell.length_c   1.000
_cell.angle_alpha   90.00
_cell.angle_beta   90.00
_cell.angle_gamma   90.00
#
_symmetry.space_group_name_H-M   'P 1'
#
loop_
_entity.id
_entity.type
_entity.pdbx_description
1 polymer ?
#
loop_
_entity_poly.entity_id
_entity_poly.type
_entity_poly.pdbx_seq_one_letter_code
_entity_poly.pdbx_strand_id
1 'polypeptide(L)'
;MFGFLVAPRQVVGSGFDERAGAEFPSWLQRGHAELTPGLAALVDDWQRYHLIKALFALLLVALALYLGHRALALIPTVLLIANVQGIVAPLSSAFSLLGDRVSESDGPLAQALSAMRRQLRGDRSPAVQELVDDFARYHLAVVVMAGVLTVILVVFAVRAWRQDRRRWAIATLIAAALAAAVTAANVTNTLDPVSGLLGFLGDF
;
A
#
# COMPACT_ATOMS: atom_id res chain seq x y z
N MET A 1 -3.08 16.77 -6.64
CA MET A 1 -1.97 17.22 -5.78
C MET A 1 -2.52 17.65 -4.42
N PHE A 2 -2.82 16.71 -3.52
CA PHE A 2 -3.33 17.01 -2.18
C PHE A 2 -2.26 16.72 -1.12
N GLY A 3 -1.86 17.79 -0.42
CA GLY A 3 -1.24 17.84 0.91
C GLY A 3 -0.41 16.64 1.37
N PHE A 4 0.82 16.52 0.89
CA PHE A 4 1.88 15.91 1.70
C PHE A 4 2.06 16.82 2.93
N LEU A 5 1.76 16.33 4.14
CA LEU A 5 2.37 16.86 5.36
C LEU A 5 3.89 16.82 5.11
N VAL A 6 4.50 17.99 4.96
CA VAL A 6 5.92 18.17 4.65
C VAL A 6 6.69 17.79 5.91
N ALA A 7 6.93 16.50 6.09
CA ALA A 7 8.05 16.08 6.91
C ALA A 7 9.32 16.69 6.29
N PRO A 8 10.27 17.22 7.08
CA PRO A 8 11.46 17.86 6.54
C PRO A 8 12.17 16.89 5.59
N ARG A 9 12.52 17.35 4.39
CA ARG A 9 13.23 16.53 3.38
C ARG A 9 14.53 15.95 3.93
N GLN A 10 15.14 16.63 4.92
CA GLN A 10 16.34 16.19 5.63
C GLN A 10 16.09 14.94 6.50
N VAL A 11 14.85 14.68 6.88
CA VAL A 11 14.48 13.57 7.79
C VAL A 11 14.00 12.35 7.02
N VAL A 12 13.41 12.55 5.83
CA VAL A 12 12.70 11.49 5.09
C VAL A 12 13.28 11.27 3.68
N GLY A 13 14.16 12.14 3.21
CA GLY A 13 14.64 12.10 1.83
C GLY A 13 13.71 12.85 0.85
N SER A 14 14.11 12.85 -0.42
CA SER A 14 13.40 13.51 -1.53
C SER A 14 13.63 12.78 -2.86
N GLY A 15 12.83 13.12 -3.88
CA GLY A 15 12.98 12.56 -5.23
C GLY A 15 12.67 11.07 -5.30
N PHE A 16 11.66 10.61 -4.55
CA PHE A 16 11.34 9.19 -4.41
C PHE A 16 11.03 8.51 -5.75
N ASP A 17 10.28 9.17 -6.62
CA ASP A 17 9.91 8.71 -7.96
C ASP A 17 11.12 8.64 -8.91
N GLU A 18 11.98 9.67 -8.89
CA GLU A 18 13.23 9.71 -9.67
C GLU A 18 14.20 8.62 -9.20
N ARG A 19 14.38 8.47 -7.89
CA ARG A 19 15.20 7.42 -7.29
C ARG A 19 14.66 6.04 -7.60
N ALA A 20 13.35 5.83 -7.53
CA ALA A 20 12.74 4.55 -7.90
C ALA A 20 13.07 4.18 -9.36
N GLY A 21 12.91 5.13 -10.28
CA GLY A 21 13.26 4.94 -11.70
C GLY A 21 14.74 4.61 -11.93
N ALA A 22 15.64 5.14 -11.10
CA ALA A 22 17.09 4.88 -11.21
C ALA A 22 17.54 3.57 -10.55
N GLU A 23 16.97 3.23 -9.39
CA GLU A 23 17.48 2.15 -8.53
C GLU A 23 16.90 0.77 -8.88
N PHE A 24 15.58 0.69 -9.15
CA PHE A 24 14.91 -0.58 -9.48
C PHE A 24 15.51 -1.31 -10.69
N PRO A 25 15.86 -0.65 -11.81
CA PRO A 25 16.42 -1.34 -12.96
C PRO A 25 17.72 -2.07 -12.62
N SER A 26 18.59 -1.42 -11.84
CA SER A 26 19.91 -1.98 -11.47
C SER A 26 19.79 -3.20 -10.56
N TRP A 27 18.79 -3.21 -9.68
CA TRP A 27 18.50 -4.32 -8.78
C TRP A 27 17.90 -5.51 -9.53
N LEU A 28 16.86 -5.26 -10.34
CA LEU A 28 16.17 -6.28 -11.11
C LEU A 28 17.10 -6.98 -12.10
N GLN A 29 18.02 -6.25 -12.73
CA GLN A 29 19.02 -6.82 -13.63
C GLN A 29 20.04 -7.71 -12.89
N ARG A 30 20.39 -7.37 -11.65
CA ARG A 30 21.27 -8.20 -10.81
C ARG A 30 20.61 -9.51 -10.40
N GLY A 31 19.30 -9.51 -10.18
CA GLY A 31 18.51 -10.70 -9.89
C GLY A 31 18.73 -11.31 -8.50
N HIS A 32 19.61 -10.77 -7.66
CA HIS A 32 19.82 -11.21 -6.28
C HIS A 32 18.78 -10.60 -5.33
N ALA A 33 18.38 -11.33 -4.30
CA ALA A 33 17.41 -10.85 -3.30
C ALA A 33 17.94 -9.64 -2.51
N GLU A 34 19.26 -9.55 -2.32
CA GLU A 34 19.89 -8.42 -1.64
C GLU A 34 19.68 -7.11 -2.41
N LEU A 35 19.15 -6.11 -1.72
CA LEU A 35 18.94 -4.78 -2.28
C LEU A 35 20.26 -4.11 -2.60
N THR A 36 20.29 -3.32 -3.67
CA THR A 36 21.43 -2.42 -3.94
C THR A 36 21.52 -1.38 -2.82
N PRO A 37 22.70 -0.81 -2.51
CA PRO A 37 22.78 0.22 -1.49
C PRO A 37 21.85 1.43 -1.74
N GLY A 38 21.68 1.83 -3.00
CA GLY A 38 20.77 2.91 -3.38
C GLY A 38 19.29 2.55 -3.23
N LEU A 39 18.91 1.33 -3.63
CA LEU A 39 17.55 0.82 -3.43
C LEU A 39 17.22 0.59 -1.95
N ALA A 40 18.17 0.06 -1.16
CA ALA A 40 18.01 -0.10 0.28
C ALA A 40 17.77 1.25 0.95
N ALA A 41 18.59 2.27 0.65
CA ALA A 41 18.38 3.61 1.17
C ALA A 41 17.03 4.23 0.74
N LEU A 42 16.57 3.97 -0.49
CA LEU A 42 15.24 4.40 -0.96
C LEU A 42 14.12 3.74 -0.16
N VAL A 43 14.19 2.42 0.01
CA VAL A 43 13.21 1.62 0.76
C VAL A 43 13.17 2.06 2.22
N ASP A 44 14.32 2.28 2.87
CA ASP A 44 14.43 2.72 4.25
C ASP A 44 13.84 4.13 4.45
N ASP A 45 14.19 5.08 3.58
CA ASP A 45 13.65 6.44 3.60
C ASP A 45 12.12 6.44 3.44
N TRP A 46 11.63 5.64 2.49
CA TRP A 46 10.20 5.50 2.19
C TRP A 46 9.43 4.81 3.32
N GLN A 47 10.01 3.78 3.93
CA GLN A 47 9.44 3.12 5.10
C GLN A 47 9.35 4.08 6.29
N ARG A 48 10.41 4.87 6.54
CA ARG A 48 10.43 5.88 7.59
C ARG A 48 9.36 6.95 7.37
N TYR A 49 9.12 7.34 6.12
CA TYR A 49 8.03 8.24 5.77
C TYR A 49 6.67 7.73 6.23
N HIS A 50 6.36 6.48 5.88
CA HIS A 50 5.11 5.84 6.26
C HIS A 50 5.01 5.65 7.78
N LEU A 51 6.11 5.30 8.45
CA LEU A 51 6.17 5.20 9.90
C LEU A 51 5.81 6.52 10.59
N ILE A 52 6.40 7.63 10.16
CA ILE A 52 6.10 8.96 10.73
C ILE A 52 4.61 9.28 10.56
N LYS A 53 4.06 9.06 9.35
CA LYS A 53 2.62 9.27 9.11
C LYS A 53 1.73 8.38 9.97
N ALA A 54 2.07 7.11 10.13
CA ALA A 54 1.32 6.19 10.96
C ALA A 54 1.32 6.64 12.43
N LEU A 55 2.47 7.11 12.95
CA LEU A 55 2.55 7.65 14.31
C LEU A 55 1.65 8.89 14.49
N PHE A 56 1.70 9.85 13.57
CA PHE A 56 0.83 11.03 13.63
C PHE A 56 -0.65 10.64 13.51
N ALA A 57 -0.99 9.74 12.60
CA ALA A 57 -2.36 9.25 12.44
C ALA A 57 -2.86 8.58 13.72
N LEU A 58 -2.03 7.74 14.37
CA LEU A 58 -2.36 7.10 15.64
C LEU A 58 -2.59 8.11 16.76
N LEU A 59 -1.74 9.13 16.90
CA LEU A 59 -1.91 10.20 17.88
C LEU A 59 -3.22 10.98 17.66
N LEU A 60 -3.56 11.25 16.39
CA LEU A 60 -4.83 11.92 16.04
C LEU A 60 -6.05 11.04 16.35
N VAL A 61 -5.98 9.72 16.10
CA VAL A 61 -7.03 8.78 16.52
C VAL A 61 -7.20 8.82 18.04
N ALA A 62 -6.10 8.70 18.79
CA ALA A 62 -6.13 8.71 20.25
C ALA A 62 -6.72 10.02 20.80
N LEU A 63 -6.30 11.17 20.27
CA LEU A 63 -6.81 12.48 20.65
C LEU A 63 -8.30 12.62 20.34
N ALA A 64 -8.75 12.22 19.14
CA ALA A 64 -10.16 12.30 18.77
C ALA A 64 -11.04 11.43 19.67
N LEU A 65 -10.59 10.24 20.03
CA LEU A 65 -11.29 9.35 20.96
C LEU A 65 -11.31 9.92 22.38
N TYR A 66 -10.18 10.46 22.86
CA TYR A 66 -10.06 11.10 24.17
C TYR A 66 -11.04 12.28 24.31
N LEU A 67 -11.19 13.09 23.26
CA LEU A 67 -12.14 14.20 23.21
C LEU A 67 -13.60 13.78 22.91
N GLY A 68 -13.88 12.48 22.74
CA GLY A 68 -15.21 11.96 22.47
C GLY A 68 -15.69 12.06 21.02
N HIS A 69 -14.85 12.52 20.09
CA HIS A 69 -15.16 12.72 18.67
C HIS A 69 -14.99 11.43 17.83
N ARG A 70 -15.82 10.43 18.10
CA ARG A 70 -15.74 9.11 17.46
C ARG A 70 -15.86 9.14 15.93
N ALA A 71 -16.70 10.02 15.38
CA ALA A 71 -16.85 10.15 13.93
C ALA A 71 -15.60 10.75 13.27
N LEU A 72 -14.97 11.75 13.91
CA LEU A 72 -13.74 12.37 13.40
C LEU A 72 -12.56 11.42 13.44
N ALA A 73 -12.53 10.48 14.39
CA ALA A 73 -11.47 9.46 14.48
C ALA A 73 -11.40 8.54 13.24
N LEU A 74 -12.45 8.45 12.42
CA LEU A 74 -12.44 7.64 11.20
C LEU A 74 -11.42 8.16 10.16
N ILE A 75 -11.27 9.48 10.04
CA ILE A 75 -10.34 10.10 9.07
C ILE A 75 -8.88 9.69 9.34
N PRO A 76 -8.31 9.92 10.54
CA PRO A 76 -6.97 9.48 10.85
C PRO A 76 -6.85 7.95 10.94
N THR A 77 -7.93 7.21 11.20
CA THR A 77 -7.91 5.74 11.13
C THR A 77 -7.63 5.25 9.70
N VAL A 78 -8.28 5.84 8.69
CA VAL A 78 -8.01 5.50 7.28
C VAL A 78 -6.57 5.87 6.91
N LEU A 79 -6.08 7.02 7.37
CA LEU A 79 -4.67 7.40 7.18
C LEU A 79 -3.72 6.39 7.84
N LEU A 80 -4.02 5.95 9.07
CA LEU A 80 -3.21 4.95 9.76
C LEU A 80 -3.13 3.66 8.94
N ILE A 81 -4.28 3.13 8.52
CA ILE A 81 -4.38 1.91 7.69
C ILE A 81 -3.53 2.03 6.42
N ALA A 82 -3.67 3.13 5.67
CA ALA A 82 -2.92 3.35 4.44
C ALA A 82 -1.39 3.39 4.66
N ASN A 83 -0.94 3.79 5.85
CA ASN A 83 0.49 3.88 6.16
C ASN A 83 1.06 2.59 6.76
N VAL A 84 0.25 1.73 7.39
CA VAL A 84 0.72 0.42 7.88
C VAL A 84 1.23 -0.44 6.72
N GLN A 85 0.56 -0.42 5.57
CA GLN A 85 0.97 -1.19 4.39
C GLN A 85 2.36 -0.81 3.90
N GLY A 86 2.67 0.49 3.86
CA GLY A 86 4.00 0.99 3.47
C GLY A 86 5.10 0.69 4.48
N ILE A 87 4.75 0.36 5.74
CA ILE A 87 5.72 -0.07 6.77
C ILE A 87 5.98 -1.58 6.69
N VAL A 88 4.91 -2.37 6.48
CA VAL A 88 4.95 -3.84 6.48
C VAL A 88 5.57 -4.41 5.21
N ALA A 89 5.35 -3.76 4.07
CA ALA A 89 5.84 -4.17 2.76
C ALA A 89 6.49 -2.98 2.05
N PRO A 90 7.67 -2.55 2.53
CA PRO A 90 8.28 -1.30 2.11
C PRO A 90 8.84 -1.38 0.69
N LEU A 91 9.22 -2.57 0.20
CA LEU A 91 9.74 -2.76 -1.16
C LEU A 91 8.62 -2.60 -2.20
N SER A 92 7.48 -3.28 -2.02
CA SER A 92 6.30 -3.15 -2.88
C SER A 92 5.71 -1.76 -2.80
N SER A 93 5.73 -1.13 -1.62
CA SER A 93 5.30 0.26 -1.47
C SER A 93 6.23 1.22 -2.22
N ALA A 94 7.56 1.03 -2.14
CA ALA A 94 8.51 1.80 -2.92
C ALA A 94 8.40 1.52 -4.42
N PHE A 95 8.08 0.28 -4.82
CA PHE A 95 7.85 -0.08 -6.23
C PHE A 95 6.65 0.68 -6.82
N SER A 96 5.62 0.96 -6.01
CA SER A 96 4.48 1.80 -6.45
C SER A 96 4.87 3.23 -6.85
N LEU A 97 6.04 3.74 -6.41
CA LEU A 97 6.56 5.05 -6.80
C LEU A 97 6.92 5.15 -8.28
N LEU A 98 7.10 4.02 -8.97
CA LEU A 98 7.28 4.01 -10.42
C LEU A 98 6.04 4.61 -11.12
N GLY A 99 4.84 4.41 -10.57
CA GLY A 99 3.60 5.01 -11.08
C GLY A 99 3.46 4.87 -12.60
N ASP A 100 3.28 6.00 -13.29
CA ASP A 100 3.12 6.04 -14.74
C ASP A 100 4.37 5.57 -15.52
N ARG A 101 5.55 5.57 -14.89
CA ARG A 101 6.81 5.12 -15.51
C ARG A 101 6.82 3.63 -15.85
N VAL A 102 5.93 2.86 -15.23
CA VAL A 102 5.73 1.43 -15.56
C VAL A 102 5.29 1.23 -17.01
N SER A 103 4.66 2.26 -17.60
CA SER A 103 4.21 2.31 -18.98
C SER A 103 5.27 2.87 -19.95
N GLU A 104 6.43 3.32 -19.46
CA GLU A 104 7.55 3.72 -20.33
C GLU A 104 7.98 2.53 -21.20
N SER A 105 8.22 2.78 -22.48
CA SER A 105 8.52 1.74 -23.47
C SER A 105 10.01 1.63 -23.79
N ASP A 106 10.80 2.58 -23.33
CA ASP A 106 12.21 2.75 -23.64
C ASP A 106 13.08 2.97 -22.39
N GLY A 107 14.39 2.79 -22.55
CA GLY A 107 15.37 2.96 -21.49
C GLY A 107 15.57 1.76 -20.56
N PRO A 108 16.45 1.89 -19.55
CA PRO A 108 16.84 0.79 -18.67
C PRO A 108 15.69 0.23 -17.82
N LEU A 109 14.75 1.09 -17.41
CA LEU A 109 13.58 0.69 -16.63
C LEU A 109 12.63 -0.18 -17.44
N ALA A 110 12.25 0.25 -18.65
CA ALA A 110 11.39 -0.52 -19.53
C ALA A 110 11.98 -1.92 -19.84
N GLN A 111 13.31 -2.00 -20.03
CA GLN A 111 14.00 -3.27 -20.24
C GLN A 111 13.94 -4.18 -18.99
N ALA A 112 14.18 -3.63 -17.81
CA ALA A 112 14.10 -4.35 -16.54
C ALA A 112 12.67 -4.86 -16.26
N LEU A 113 11.65 -4.00 -16.44
CA LEU A 113 10.25 -4.37 -16.28
C LEU A 113 9.82 -5.43 -17.31
N SER A 114 10.29 -5.34 -18.55
CA SER A 114 10.04 -6.36 -19.58
C SER A 114 10.69 -7.71 -19.22
N ALA A 115 11.89 -7.70 -18.65
CA ALA A 115 12.51 -8.92 -18.11
C ALA A 115 11.72 -9.49 -16.93
N MET A 116 11.25 -8.62 -16.02
CA MET A 116 10.42 -9.01 -14.89
C MET A 116 9.08 -9.63 -15.33
N ARG A 117 8.38 -9.04 -16.31
CA ARG A 117 7.16 -9.61 -16.92
C ARG A 117 7.37 -11.03 -17.47
N ARG A 118 8.55 -11.33 -18.03
CA ARG A 118 8.91 -12.68 -18.48
C ARG A 118 9.17 -13.63 -17.31
N GLN A 119 9.92 -13.17 -16.30
CA GLN A 119 10.21 -13.97 -15.10
C GLN A 119 8.94 -14.30 -14.29
N LEU A 120 7.99 -13.37 -14.20
CA LEU A 120 6.71 -13.60 -13.53
C LEU A 120 5.90 -14.74 -14.17
N ARG A 121 6.07 -14.99 -15.48
CA ARG A 121 5.42 -16.08 -16.22
C ARG A 121 6.21 -17.40 -16.21
N GLY A 122 7.40 -17.43 -15.62
CA GLY A 122 8.30 -18.58 -15.64
C GLY A 122 9.18 -18.63 -14.40
N ASP A 123 10.46 -18.93 -14.62
CA ASP A 123 11.45 -18.96 -13.55
C ASP A 123 11.80 -17.54 -13.09
N ARG A 124 11.68 -17.33 -11.78
CA ARG A 124 11.92 -16.04 -11.13
C ARG A 124 13.33 -15.98 -10.57
N SER A 125 14.01 -14.87 -10.81
CA SER A 125 15.21 -14.55 -10.03
C SER A 125 14.86 -14.29 -8.56
N PRO A 126 15.80 -14.48 -7.63
CA PRO A 126 15.60 -14.12 -6.22
C PRO A 126 15.09 -12.68 -5.98
N ALA A 127 15.53 -11.70 -6.77
CA ALA A 127 15.01 -10.34 -6.71
C ALA A 127 13.50 -10.28 -7.00
N VAL A 128 13.07 -10.88 -8.11
CA VAL A 128 11.65 -10.88 -8.49
C VAL A 128 10.81 -11.67 -7.49
N GLN A 129 11.35 -12.76 -6.95
CA GLN A 129 10.68 -13.51 -5.89
C GLN A 129 10.45 -12.67 -4.63
N GLU A 130 11.46 -11.91 -4.18
CA GLU A 130 11.32 -11.03 -3.01
C GLU A 130 10.24 -9.96 -3.24
N LEU A 131 10.17 -9.39 -4.45
CA LEU A 131 9.13 -8.42 -4.79
C LEU A 131 7.72 -9.06 -4.80
N VAL A 132 7.59 -10.29 -5.29
CA VAL A 132 6.32 -11.06 -5.27
C VAL A 132 5.88 -11.31 -3.82
N ASP A 133 6.81 -11.74 -2.96
CA ASP A 133 6.52 -12.04 -1.56
C ASP A 133 6.19 -10.78 -0.76
N ASP A 134 6.86 -9.66 -1.04
CA ASP A 134 6.54 -8.36 -0.44
C ASP A 134 5.21 -7.80 -0.94
N PHE A 135 4.89 -7.97 -2.22
CA PHE A 135 3.58 -7.59 -2.79
C PHE A 135 2.42 -8.37 -2.15
N ALA A 136 2.59 -9.67 -1.91
CA ALA A 136 1.62 -10.49 -1.19
C ALA A 136 1.42 -10.01 0.25
N ARG A 137 2.51 -9.69 0.96
CA ARG A 137 2.48 -9.10 2.32
C ARG A 137 1.74 -7.76 2.35
N TYR A 138 1.99 -6.90 1.36
CA TYR A 138 1.31 -5.61 1.21
C TYR A 138 -0.21 -5.80 1.14
N HIS A 139 -0.67 -6.69 0.25
CA HIS A 139 -2.09 -6.91 0.02
C HIS A 139 -2.76 -7.67 1.17
N LEU A 140 -2.04 -8.60 1.82
CA LEU A 140 -2.51 -9.25 3.04
C LEU A 140 -2.78 -8.22 4.14
N ALA A 141 -1.89 -7.24 4.32
CA ALA A 141 -2.12 -6.16 5.28
C ALA A 141 -3.39 -5.36 4.95
N VAL A 142 -3.66 -5.07 3.67
CA VAL A 142 -4.93 -4.47 3.21
C VAL A 142 -6.13 -5.35 3.57
N VAL A 143 -6.07 -6.65 3.27
CA VAL A 143 -7.15 -7.61 3.53
C VAL A 143 -7.50 -7.66 5.02
N VAL A 144 -6.50 -7.78 5.90
CA VAL A 144 -6.72 -7.86 7.35
C VAL A 144 -7.37 -6.57 7.85
N MET A 145 -6.82 -5.40 7.51
CA MET A 145 -7.33 -4.12 8.02
C MET A 145 -8.72 -3.79 7.46
N ALA A 146 -8.94 -3.98 6.15
CA ALA A 146 -10.23 -3.74 5.52
C ALA A 146 -11.30 -4.74 6.01
N GLY A 147 -10.93 -6.01 6.25
CA GLY A 147 -11.80 -7.02 6.83
C GLY A 147 -12.23 -6.66 8.25
N VAL A 148 -11.29 -6.26 9.12
CA VAL A 148 -11.60 -5.78 10.48
C VAL A 148 -12.52 -4.56 10.43
N LEU A 149 -12.22 -3.57 9.58
CA LEU A 149 -13.07 -2.39 9.40
C LEU A 149 -14.48 -2.78 8.96
N THR A 150 -14.62 -3.72 8.02
CA THR A 150 -15.90 -4.24 7.55
C THR A 150 -16.73 -4.81 8.70
N VAL A 151 -16.14 -5.68 9.53
CA VAL A 151 -16.82 -6.27 10.69
C VAL A 151 -17.30 -5.19 11.66
N ILE A 152 -16.45 -4.21 11.96
CA ILE A 152 -16.78 -3.09 12.85
C ILE A 152 -17.97 -2.29 12.30
N LEU A 153 -17.94 -1.94 11.00
CA LEU A 153 -19.00 -1.19 10.35
C LEU A 153 -20.33 -1.96 10.32
N VAL A 154 -20.31 -3.28 10.06
CA VAL A 154 -21.52 -4.12 10.13
C VAL A 154 -22.13 -4.09 11.54
N VAL A 155 -21.31 -4.23 12.58
CA VAL A 155 -21.78 -4.14 13.98
C VAL A 155 -22.42 -2.78 14.27
N PHE A 156 -21.84 -1.68 13.78
CA PHE A 156 -22.41 -0.35 13.93
C PHE A 156 -23.71 -0.16 13.13
N ALA A 157 -23.78 -0.69 11.91
CA ALA A 157 -24.99 -0.66 11.09
C ALA A 157 -26.15 -1.38 11.78
N VAL A 158 -25.91 -2.58 12.32
CA VAL A 158 -26.90 -3.35 13.08
C VAL A 158 -27.35 -2.60 14.34
N ARG A 159 -26.41 -1.99 15.07
CA ARG A 159 -26.73 -1.17 16.25
C ARG A 159 -27.57 0.05 15.89
N ALA A 160 -27.23 0.77 14.83
CA ALA A 160 -28.00 1.92 14.36
C ALA A 160 -29.41 1.51 13.92
N TRP A 161 -29.55 0.36 13.25
CA TRP A 161 -30.84 -0.20 12.86
C TRP A 161 -31.72 -0.51 14.08
N ARG A 162 -31.16 -1.15 15.11
CA ARG A 162 -31.86 -1.46 16.37
C ARG A 162 -32.27 -0.22 17.17
N GLN A 163 -31.63 0.93 16.93
CA GLN A 163 -31.96 2.22 17.55
C GLN A 163 -32.89 3.06 16.67
N ASP A 164 -33.50 2.48 15.64
CA ASP A 164 -34.35 3.13 14.64
C ASP A 164 -33.68 4.29 13.87
N ARG A 165 -32.34 4.31 13.85
CA ARG A 165 -31.52 5.29 13.11
C ARG A 165 -31.26 4.81 11.68
N ARG A 166 -32.34 4.57 10.92
CA ARG A 166 -32.28 3.91 9.59
C ARG A 166 -31.33 4.57 8.59
N ARG A 167 -31.30 5.90 8.50
CA ARG A 167 -30.39 6.63 7.59
C ARG A 167 -28.92 6.32 7.89
N TRP A 168 -28.55 6.29 9.17
CA TRP A 168 -27.19 5.97 9.61
C TRP A 168 -26.86 4.50 9.41
N ALA A 169 -27.81 3.59 9.62
CA ALA A 169 -27.64 2.17 9.34
C ALA A 169 -27.33 1.92 7.86
N ILE A 170 -28.09 2.54 6.95
CA ILE A 170 -27.88 2.44 5.50
C ILE A 170 -26.52 3.00 5.11
N ALA A 171 -26.17 4.22 5.55
CA ALA A 171 -24.88 4.83 5.25
C ALA A 171 -23.70 3.98 5.74
N THR A 172 -23.80 3.41 6.94
CA THR A 172 -22.75 2.54 7.51
C THR A 172 -22.66 1.22 6.74
N LEU A 173 -23.78 0.66 6.29
CA LEU A 173 -23.80 -0.56 5.49
C LEU A 173 -23.18 -0.35 4.10
N ILE A 174 -23.42 0.81 3.47
CA ILE A 174 -22.75 1.18 2.22
C ILE A 174 -21.23 1.24 2.44
N ALA A 175 -20.77 1.90 3.51
CA ALA A 175 -19.34 1.95 3.85
C ALA A 175 -18.76 0.54 4.10
N ALA A 176 -19.51 -0.34 4.76
CA ALA A 176 -19.11 -1.74 4.98
C ALA A 176 -18.99 -2.50 3.65
N ALA A 177 -19.94 -2.32 2.72
CA ALA A 177 -19.90 -2.95 1.41
C ALA A 177 -18.69 -2.49 0.58
N LEU A 178 -18.36 -1.20 0.63
CA LEU A 178 -17.15 -0.66 -0.02
C LEU A 178 -15.87 -1.26 0.59
N ALA A 179 -15.76 -1.34 1.91
CA ALA A 179 -14.62 -1.96 2.59
C ALA A 179 -14.52 -3.47 2.27
N ALA A 180 -15.65 -4.18 2.17
CA ALA A 180 -15.70 -5.57 1.75
C ALA A 180 -15.23 -5.75 0.30
N ALA A 181 -15.62 -4.84 -0.61
CA ALA A 181 -15.15 -4.86 -1.99
C ALA A 181 -13.62 -4.65 -2.09
N VAL A 182 -13.07 -3.71 -1.31
CA VAL A 182 -11.60 -3.53 -1.18
C VAL A 182 -10.95 -4.82 -0.67
N THR A 183 -11.51 -5.43 0.37
CA THR A 183 -11.01 -6.71 0.91
C THR A 183 -10.98 -7.78 -0.18
N ALA A 184 -12.09 -7.99 -0.89
CA ALA A 184 -12.21 -8.98 -1.95
C ALA A 184 -11.20 -8.76 -3.09
N ALA A 185 -11.03 -7.51 -3.53
CA ALA A 185 -10.05 -7.16 -4.57
C ALA A 185 -8.61 -7.49 -4.14
N ASN A 186 -8.29 -7.33 -2.86
CA ASN A 186 -6.94 -7.57 -2.34
C ASN A 186 -6.68 -9.04 -1.96
N VAL A 187 -7.73 -9.84 -1.70
CA VAL A 187 -7.58 -11.29 -1.47
C VAL A 187 -6.97 -11.97 -2.68
N THR A 188 -7.43 -11.64 -3.89
CA THR A 188 -6.86 -12.20 -5.13
C THR A 188 -5.39 -11.88 -5.26
N ASN A 189 -4.98 -10.62 -5.02
CA ASN A 189 -3.58 -10.21 -5.06
C ASN A 189 -2.72 -10.83 -3.94
N THR A 190 -3.34 -11.34 -2.87
CA THR A 190 -2.63 -12.06 -1.79
C THR A 190 -2.41 -13.53 -2.16
N LEU A 191 -3.42 -14.17 -2.75
CA LEU A 191 -3.39 -15.59 -3.11
C LEU A 191 -2.69 -15.84 -4.46
N ASP A 192 -2.78 -14.88 -5.38
CA ASP A 192 -2.11 -14.87 -6.68
C ASP A 192 -1.42 -13.51 -6.91
N PRO A 193 -0.31 -13.25 -6.20
CA PRO A 193 0.44 -11.99 -6.31
C PRO A 193 1.08 -11.81 -7.69
N VAL A 194 1.35 -12.89 -8.43
CA VAL A 194 1.95 -12.84 -9.77
C VAL A 194 0.99 -12.22 -10.76
N SER A 195 -0.27 -12.68 -10.81
CA SER A 195 -1.28 -12.07 -11.68
C SER A 195 -1.56 -10.61 -11.31
N GLY A 196 -1.59 -10.31 -10.00
CA GLY A 196 -1.75 -8.93 -9.52
C GLY A 196 -0.60 -8.00 -9.97
N LEU A 197 0.65 -8.47 -9.87
CA LEU A 197 1.82 -7.74 -10.35
C LEU A 197 1.81 -7.57 -11.88
N LEU A 198 1.44 -8.60 -12.65
CA LEU A 198 1.33 -8.47 -14.12
C LEU A 198 0.27 -7.43 -14.51
N GLY A 199 -0.88 -7.43 -13.82
CA GLY A 199 -1.91 -6.41 -14.02
C GLY A 199 -1.43 -5.00 -13.67
N PHE A 200 -0.66 -4.84 -12.58
CA PHE A 200 0.00 -3.57 -12.24
C PHE A 200 0.97 -3.11 -13.34
N LEU A 201 1.65 -4.03 -14.00
CA LEU A 201 2.58 -3.76 -15.10
C LEU A 201 1.88 -3.51 -16.45
N GLY A 202 0.55 -3.52 -16.50
CA GLY A 202 -0.23 -3.30 -17.73
C GLY A 202 -0.31 -4.50 -18.67
N ASP A 203 0.04 -5.71 -18.21
CA ASP A 203 -0.15 -6.94 -18.98
C ASP A 203 -1.54 -7.54 -18.66
N PHE A 204 -2.46 -7.46 -19.64
CA PHE A 204 -3.73 -8.19 -19.67
C PHE A 204 -3.73 -9.21 -20.81
#